data_AF-A0A173CTP4-F1
#
_entry.id   AF-A0A173CTP4-F1
#
_cell.length_a   1.000
_cell.length_b   1.000
_cell.length_c   1.000
_cell.angle_alpha   90.00
_cell.angle_beta   90.00
_cell.angle_gamma   90.00
#
_symmetry.space_group_name_H-M   'P 1'
#
loop_
_entity.id
_entity.type
_entity.pdbx_description
1 polymer ?
#
loop_
_entity_poly.entity_id
_entity_poly.type
_entity_poly.pdbx_seq_one_letter_code
_entity_poly.pdbx_strand_id
1 'polypeptide(L)'
;MQSNIRNLNIFYIKREKTRLIRPLLVLNRFQILKISIFFRLPIYVDSTNKLVNLRRNRLRHQIIPIFKTFFNPRINIALSRVISIINCENSYFTNHLKNIEKFIKLKKFNLQTLDKIQNKKWLIFLPKALQKKFYKILLNSNFKSLTFSEIEFLLRLNILFFK
;
A
#
# COMPACT_ATOMS: atom_id res chain seq x y z
N MET A 1 24.76 30.58 -12.18
CA MET A 1 23.86 29.85 -13.10
C MET A 1 22.95 28.94 -12.29
N GLN A 2 21.66 29.09 -12.50
CA GLN A 2 20.56 28.66 -11.63
C GLN A 2 20.47 27.15 -11.38
N SER A 3 20.33 26.84 -10.07
CA SER A 3 19.45 25.84 -9.46
C SER A 3 18.87 24.76 -10.36
N ASN A 4 19.48 23.57 -10.35
CA ASN A 4 18.88 22.33 -10.85
C ASN A 4 18.28 21.52 -9.68
N ILE A 5 17.38 22.15 -8.91
CA ILE A 5 16.48 21.41 -8.02
C ILE A 5 15.41 20.81 -8.93
N ARG A 6 15.68 19.60 -9.43
CA ARG A 6 14.68 18.80 -10.15
C ARG A 6 13.50 18.57 -9.21
N ASN A 7 12.45 19.37 -9.40
CA ASN A 7 11.07 19.19 -8.98
C ASN A 7 10.86 18.04 -7.98
N LEU A 8 11.05 18.37 -6.71
CA LEU A 8 10.46 17.67 -5.58
C LEU A 8 8.94 17.65 -5.81
N ASN A 9 8.45 16.57 -6.43
CA ASN A 9 7.05 16.33 -6.78
C ASN A 9 6.25 16.01 -5.49
N ILE A 10 6.21 16.94 -4.54
CA ILE A 10 5.72 16.73 -3.17
C ILE A 10 4.18 16.71 -3.11
N PHE A 11 3.47 17.23 -4.10
CA PHE A 11 2.02 17.47 -3.96
C PHE A 11 1.21 17.08 -5.19
N TYR A 12 1.15 15.79 -5.52
CA TYR A 12 0.03 15.31 -6.33
C TYR A 12 -1.23 15.24 -5.47
N ILE A 13 -2.20 16.12 -5.77
CA ILE A 13 -3.52 16.16 -5.14
C ILE A 13 -4.21 14.80 -5.29
N LYS A 14 -4.79 14.33 -4.18
CA LYS A 14 -5.48 13.05 -4.10
C LYS A 14 -6.79 13.11 -4.89
N ARG A 15 -6.84 12.42 -6.03
CA ARG A 15 -8.08 12.20 -6.80
C ARG A 15 -9.16 11.55 -5.92
N GLU A 16 -10.42 11.90 -6.19
CA GLU A 16 -11.58 11.35 -5.48
C GLU A 16 -11.61 9.82 -5.48
N LYS A 17 -12.11 9.25 -4.38
CA LYS A 17 -12.12 7.79 -4.18
C LYS A 17 -13.22 7.16 -5.03
N THR A 18 -12.88 6.67 -6.21
CA THR A 18 -13.75 5.77 -6.96
C THR A 18 -13.65 4.34 -6.42
N ARG A 19 -14.79 3.65 -6.27
CA ARG A 19 -14.82 2.25 -5.84
C ARG A 19 -14.50 1.34 -7.03
N LEU A 20 -13.26 0.89 -7.12
CA LEU A 20 -12.81 -0.05 -8.15
C LEU A 20 -13.01 -1.50 -7.69
N ILE A 21 -13.91 -2.24 -8.32
CA ILE A 21 -14.14 -3.68 -8.08
C ILE A 21 -13.29 -4.49 -9.06
N ARG A 22 -12.57 -5.51 -8.57
CA ARG A 22 -11.69 -6.39 -9.38
C ARG A 22 -12.14 -7.85 -9.29
N PRO A 23 -13.25 -8.24 -9.96
CA PRO A 23 -13.87 -9.55 -9.77
C PRO A 23 -12.95 -10.72 -10.18
N LEU A 24 -12.12 -10.51 -11.21
CA LEU A 24 -11.23 -11.55 -11.75
C LEU A 24 -9.93 -11.75 -10.95
N LEU A 25 -9.72 -10.99 -9.85
CA LEU A 25 -8.46 -11.06 -9.09
C LEU A 25 -8.29 -12.39 -8.34
N VAL A 26 -9.40 -13.09 -8.07
CA VAL A 26 -9.42 -14.41 -7.43
C VAL A 26 -9.00 -15.52 -8.41
N LEU A 27 -9.18 -15.29 -9.71
CA LEU A 27 -8.90 -16.28 -10.75
C LEU A 27 -7.47 -16.14 -11.26
N ASN A 28 -6.83 -17.28 -11.51
CA ASN A 28 -5.54 -17.28 -12.20
C ASN A 28 -5.74 -17.21 -13.73
N ARG A 29 -4.66 -16.87 -14.45
CA ARG A 29 -4.70 -16.72 -15.91
C ARG A 29 -5.13 -18.00 -16.65
N PHE A 30 -4.78 -19.18 -16.14
CA PHE A 30 -5.16 -20.45 -16.75
C PHE A 30 -6.66 -20.74 -16.58
N GLN A 31 -7.23 -20.41 -15.43
CA GLN A 31 -8.67 -20.52 -15.18
C GLN A 31 -9.45 -19.58 -16.10
N ILE A 32 -8.99 -18.33 -16.25
CA ILE A 32 -9.60 -17.36 -17.18
C ILE A 32 -9.57 -17.92 -18.61
N LEU A 33 -8.44 -18.48 -19.05
CA LEU A 33 -8.31 -19.07 -20.37
C LEU A 33 -9.25 -20.28 -20.58
N LYS A 34 -9.37 -21.16 -19.58
CA LYS A 34 -10.32 -22.29 -19.62
C LYS A 34 -11.76 -21.81 -19.74
N ILE A 35 -12.16 -20.79 -18.96
CA ILE A 35 -13.48 -20.18 -19.02
C ILE A 35 -13.73 -19.59 -20.42
N SER A 36 -12.77 -18.84 -20.97
CA SER A 36 -12.89 -18.27 -22.31
C SER A 36 -13.08 -19.35 -23.39
N ILE A 37 -12.33 -20.46 -23.32
CA ILE A 37 -12.46 -21.57 -24.27
C ILE A 37 -13.82 -22.27 -24.10
N PHE A 38 -14.23 -22.56 -22.86
CA PHE A 38 -15.50 -23.23 -22.56
C PHE A 38 -16.70 -22.44 -23.12
N PHE A 39 -16.71 -21.13 -22.94
CA PHE A 39 -17.76 -20.24 -23.47
C PHE A 39 -17.53 -19.77 -24.91
N ARG A 40 -16.48 -20.26 -25.59
CA ARG A 40 -16.10 -19.87 -26.96
C ARG A 40 -15.98 -18.35 -27.15
N LEU A 41 -15.45 -17.65 -26.16
CA LEU A 41 -15.25 -16.21 -26.22
C LEU A 41 -14.13 -15.85 -27.20
N PRO A 42 -14.30 -14.83 -28.06
CA PRO A 42 -13.23 -14.37 -28.94
C PRO A 42 -12.09 -13.75 -28.13
N ILE A 43 -10.86 -14.19 -28.37
CA ILE A 43 -9.67 -13.73 -27.66
C ILE A 43 -8.87 -12.82 -28.59
N TYR A 44 -8.83 -11.52 -28.28
CA TYR A 44 -8.01 -10.55 -28.99
C TYR A 44 -6.72 -10.24 -28.22
N VAL A 45 -5.58 -10.33 -28.91
CA VAL A 45 -4.28 -10.05 -28.30
C VAL A 45 -3.99 -8.55 -28.39
N ASP A 46 -4.01 -7.86 -27.26
CA ASP A 46 -3.60 -6.45 -27.16
C ASP A 46 -2.10 -6.29 -27.53
N SER A 47 -1.81 -5.37 -28.45
CA SER A 47 -0.47 -5.08 -28.98
C SER A 47 0.51 -4.62 -27.89
N THR A 48 0.01 -3.93 -26.85
CA THR A 48 0.83 -3.45 -25.73
C THR A 48 1.43 -4.58 -24.90
N ASN A 49 0.89 -5.81 -25.01
CA ASN A 49 1.46 -6.97 -24.33
C ASN A 49 2.86 -7.34 -24.81
N LYS A 50 3.24 -6.96 -26.04
CA LYS A 50 4.57 -7.24 -26.61
C LYS A 50 5.62 -6.22 -26.16
N LEU A 51 5.21 -5.08 -25.60
CA LEU A 51 6.12 -4.01 -25.20
C LEU A 51 6.89 -4.39 -23.92
N VAL A 52 8.17 -4.72 -24.06
CA VAL A 52 9.05 -5.07 -22.94
C VAL A 52 9.58 -3.82 -22.22
N ASN A 53 9.47 -2.61 -22.77
CA ASN A 53 9.98 -1.41 -22.09
C ASN A 53 9.21 -1.08 -20.79
N LEU A 54 7.96 -1.55 -20.66
CA LEU A 54 7.14 -1.35 -19.48
C LEU A 54 7.58 -2.28 -18.34
N ARG A 55 7.92 -1.73 -17.16
CA ARG A 55 8.40 -2.48 -15.98
C ARG A 55 7.50 -3.68 -15.63
N ARG A 56 6.17 -3.53 -15.70
CA ARG A 56 5.20 -4.62 -15.46
C ARG A 56 5.37 -5.77 -16.47
N ASN A 57 5.55 -5.44 -17.75
CA ASN A 57 5.68 -6.43 -18.80
C ASN A 57 7.04 -7.15 -18.72
N ARG A 58 8.11 -6.46 -18.33
CA ARG A 58 9.40 -7.09 -17.99
C ARG A 58 9.26 -8.13 -16.89
N LEU A 59 8.58 -7.77 -15.80
CA LEU A 59 8.32 -8.71 -14.71
C LEU A 59 7.59 -9.95 -15.23
N ARG A 60 6.56 -9.78 -16.05
CA ARG A 60 5.76 -10.88 -16.61
C ARG A 60 6.52 -11.78 -17.58
N HIS A 61 7.34 -11.20 -18.46
CA HIS A 61 7.97 -11.92 -19.57
C HIS A 61 9.38 -12.40 -19.29
N GLN A 62 10.11 -11.74 -18.40
CA GLN A 62 11.50 -12.07 -18.10
C GLN A 62 11.63 -12.65 -16.69
N ILE A 63 11.18 -11.92 -15.66
CA ILE A 63 11.49 -12.26 -14.27
C ILE A 63 10.66 -13.43 -13.77
N ILE A 64 9.32 -13.35 -13.84
CA ILE A 64 8.44 -14.40 -13.32
C ILE A 64 8.70 -15.76 -13.99
N PRO A 65 8.92 -15.85 -15.33
CA PRO A 65 9.29 -17.11 -15.97
C PRO A 65 10.60 -17.71 -15.43
N ILE A 66 11.65 -16.91 -15.29
CA ILE A 66 12.94 -17.37 -14.72
C ILE A 66 12.75 -17.93 -13.31
N PHE A 67 11.98 -17.24 -12.46
CA PHE A 67 11.67 -17.73 -11.12
C PHE A 67 10.89 -19.05 -11.13
N LYS A 68 10.01 -19.26 -12.11
CA LYS A 68 9.27 -20.51 -12.25
C LYS A 68 10.12 -21.67 -12.72
N THR A 69 11.00 -21.43 -13.68
CA THR A 69 11.80 -22.49 -14.31
C THR A 69 12.94 -22.94 -13.41
N PHE A 70 13.64 -22.00 -12.78
CA PHE A 70 14.87 -22.31 -12.04
C PHE A 70 14.68 -22.48 -10.52
N PHE A 71 13.62 -21.92 -9.93
CA PHE A 71 13.47 -21.91 -8.47
C PHE A 71 12.19 -22.61 -8.00
N ASN A 72 11.02 -22.14 -8.41
CA ASN A 72 9.76 -22.67 -7.92
C ASN A 72 8.63 -22.53 -8.96
N PRO A 73 8.15 -23.64 -9.55
CA PRO A 73 7.05 -23.59 -10.55
C PRO A 73 5.75 -23.02 -9.97
N ARG A 74 5.57 -23.12 -8.64
CA ARG A 74 4.41 -22.62 -7.89
C ARG A 74 4.65 -21.24 -7.26
N ILE A 75 5.64 -20.47 -7.71
CA ILE A 75 5.97 -19.14 -7.16
C ILE A 75 4.76 -18.18 -7.12
N ASN A 76 3.88 -18.25 -8.11
CA ASN A 76 2.66 -17.43 -8.14
C ASN A 76 1.74 -17.72 -6.94
N ILE A 77 1.60 -18.99 -6.56
CA ILE A 77 0.78 -19.42 -5.43
C ILE A 77 1.46 -19.00 -4.12
N ALA A 78 2.78 -19.18 -4.03
CA ALA A 78 3.58 -18.77 -2.87
C ALA A 78 3.48 -17.25 -2.63
N LEU A 79 3.66 -16.43 -3.67
CA LEU A 79 3.52 -14.98 -3.61
C LEU A 79 2.10 -14.56 -3.22
N SER A 80 1.07 -15.19 -3.80
CA SER A 80 -0.32 -14.92 -3.44
C SER A 80 -0.58 -15.20 -1.96
N ARG A 81 -0.06 -16.31 -1.43
CA ARG A 81 -0.15 -16.66 -0.01
C ARG A 81 0.57 -15.65 0.89
N VAL A 82 1.76 -15.20 0.50
CA VAL A 82 2.49 -14.17 1.27
C VAL A 82 1.71 -12.85 1.26
N ILE A 83 1.17 -12.45 0.12
CA ILE A 83 0.33 -11.25 0.01
C ILE A 83 -0.93 -11.36 0.88
N SER A 84 -1.59 -12.52 0.92
CA SER A 84 -2.79 -12.71 1.75
C SER A 84 -2.47 -12.62 3.24
N ILE A 85 -1.38 -13.24 3.70
CA ILE A 85 -0.90 -13.15 5.09
C ILE A 85 -0.61 -11.68 5.45
N ILE A 86 0.20 -10.99 4.63
CA ILE A 86 0.55 -9.58 4.84
C ILE A 86 -0.71 -8.70 4.86
N ASN A 87 -1.71 -8.98 4.03
CA ASN A 87 -2.97 -8.24 4.03
C ASN A 87 -3.79 -8.49 5.31
N CYS A 88 -3.83 -9.73 5.79
CA CYS A 88 -4.51 -10.10 7.04
C CYS A 88 -3.88 -9.39 8.24
N GLU A 89 -2.56 -9.51 8.40
CA GLU A 89 -1.80 -8.79 9.43
C GLU A 89 -2.00 -7.28 9.31
N ASN A 90 -1.99 -6.78 8.07
CA ASN A 90 -2.19 -5.36 7.85
C ASN A 90 -3.57 -4.91 8.33
N SER A 91 -4.62 -5.68 8.05
CA SER A 91 -5.98 -5.43 8.51
C SER A 91 -6.06 -5.40 10.04
N TYR A 92 -5.47 -6.40 10.70
CA TYR A 92 -5.41 -6.48 12.16
C TYR A 92 -4.83 -5.20 12.78
N PHE A 93 -3.63 -4.80 12.36
CA PHE A 93 -2.98 -3.59 12.88
C PHE A 93 -3.79 -2.31 12.57
N THR A 94 -4.44 -2.22 11.40
CA THR A 94 -5.28 -1.06 11.10
C THR A 94 -6.51 -0.99 12.01
N ASN A 95 -7.14 -2.11 12.32
CA ASN A 95 -8.28 -2.16 13.23
C ASN A 95 -7.86 -1.87 14.67
N HIS A 96 -6.71 -2.40 15.09
CA HIS A 96 -6.13 -2.12 16.41
C HIS A 96 -5.86 -0.61 16.60
N LEU A 97 -5.28 0.06 15.60
CA LEU A 97 -5.09 1.53 15.64
C LEU A 97 -6.41 2.30 15.74
N LYS A 98 -7.44 1.91 14.98
CA LYS A 98 -8.77 2.53 15.07
C LYS A 98 -9.38 2.36 16.46
N ASN A 99 -9.22 1.19 17.08
CA ASN A 99 -9.70 0.94 18.43
C ASN A 99 -8.99 1.85 19.44
N ILE A 100 -7.66 1.94 19.38
CA ILE A 100 -6.88 2.84 20.24
C ILE A 100 -7.35 4.30 20.06
N GLU A 101 -7.49 4.77 18.82
CA GLU A 101 -8.01 6.12 18.54
C GLU A 101 -9.40 6.34 19.15
N LYS A 102 -10.30 5.35 19.05
CA LYS A 102 -11.64 5.41 19.65
C LYS A 102 -11.57 5.49 21.17
N PHE A 103 -10.78 4.64 21.83
CA PHE A 103 -10.61 4.67 23.29
C PHE A 103 -10.07 6.01 23.78
N ILE A 104 -9.11 6.60 23.07
CA ILE A 104 -8.54 7.90 23.44
C ILE A 104 -9.54 9.03 23.24
N LYS A 105 -10.34 9.01 22.16
CA LYS A 105 -11.42 9.99 21.96
C LYS A 105 -12.48 9.90 23.07
N LEU A 106 -12.86 8.69 23.47
CA LEU A 106 -13.84 8.48 24.54
C LEU A 106 -13.34 8.97 25.90
N LYS A 107 -12.07 8.70 26.26
CA LYS A 107 -11.48 9.24 27.51
C LYS A 107 -11.34 10.77 27.50
N LYS A 108 -11.14 11.39 26.32
CA LYS A 108 -11.03 12.85 26.17
C LYS A 108 -12.36 13.59 26.19
N PHE A 109 -13.49 12.93 25.99
CA PHE A 109 -14.79 13.58 26.17
C PHE A 109 -15.04 14.04 27.62
N ASN A 110 -14.23 13.57 28.59
CA ASN A 110 -14.24 14.05 29.98
C ASN A 110 -13.22 15.15 30.29
N LEU A 111 -12.35 15.53 29.35
CA LEU A 111 -11.34 16.57 29.52
C LEU A 111 -11.47 17.54 28.35
N GLN A 112 -12.33 18.55 28.54
CA GLN A 112 -12.44 19.68 27.64
C GLN A 112 -11.06 20.33 27.46
N THR A 113 -10.81 20.80 26.23
CA THR A 113 -9.68 21.62 25.77
C THR A 113 -8.28 21.01 25.84
N LEU A 114 -7.86 20.28 24.80
CA LEU A 114 -6.43 20.16 24.49
C LEU A 114 -6.19 20.15 22.97
N ASP A 115 -5.33 21.06 22.53
CA ASP A 115 -4.94 21.33 21.15
C ASP A 115 -4.70 20.08 20.31
N LYS A 116 -5.21 20.09 19.07
CA LYS A 116 -5.22 18.97 18.11
C LYS A 116 -3.84 18.35 17.81
N ILE A 117 -2.74 19.04 18.16
CA ILE A 117 -1.36 18.65 17.86
C ILE A 117 -0.64 18.13 19.11
N GLN A 118 -0.71 18.81 20.27
CA GLN A 118 -0.06 18.36 21.52
C GLN A 118 -0.64 17.05 22.08
N ASN A 119 -1.85 16.71 21.66
CA ASN A 119 -2.63 15.60 22.16
C ASN A 119 -2.20 14.19 21.67
N LYS A 120 -1.06 14.07 20.98
CA LYS A 120 -0.54 12.81 20.42
C LYS A 120 0.71 12.26 21.12
N LYS A 121 1.05 12.73 22.31
CA LYS A 121 2.15 12.15 23.14
C LYS A 121 2.00 10.64 23.37
N TRP A 122 0.77 10.13 23.42
CA TRP A 122 0.49 8.69 23.52
C TRP A 122 1.10 7.85 22.39
N LEU A 123 1.37 8.45 21.22
CA LEU A 123 1.94 7.74 20.08
C LEU A 123 3.37 7.26 20.36
N ILE A 124 4.12 7.98 21.20
CA ILE A 124 5.49 7.63 21.58
C ILE A 124 5.52 6.29 22.34
N PHE A 125 4.46 5.99 23.11
CA PHE A 125 4.35 4.75 23.89
C PHE A 125 3.90 3.55 23.04
N LEU A 126 3.48 3.75 21.79
CA LEU A 126 3.18 2.65 20.88
C LEU A 126 4.46 1.99 20.35
N PRO A 127 4.44 0.67 20.08
CA PRO A 127 5.49 0.00 19.31
C PRO A 127 5.78 0.73 17.99
N LYS A 128 7.06 0.74 17.58
CA LYS A 128 7.52 1.49 16.39
C LYS A 128 6.75 1.14 15.12
N ALA A 129 6.36 -0.13 14.98
CA ALA A 129 5.54 -0.61 13.85
C ALA A 129 4.18 0.11 13.78
N LEU A 130 3.50 0.26 14.93
CA LEU A 130 2.23 0.96 15.04
C LEU A 130 2.39 2.47 14.83
N GLN A 131 3.47 3.07 15.33
CA GLN A 131 3.82 4.47 15.04
C GLN A 131 3.95 4.69 13.52
N LYS A 132 4.83 3.92 12.86
CA LYS A 132 5.04 3.96 11.40
C LYS A 132 3.73 3.83 10.63
N LYS A 133 2.87 2.92 11.06
CA LYS A 133 1.60 2.66 10.40
C LYS A 133 0.58 3.77 10.61
N PHE A 134 0.48 4.33 11.81
CA PHE A 134 -0.34 5.51 12.08
C PHE A 134 0.09 6.70 11.22
N TYR A 135 1.38 6.99 11.16
CA TYR A 135 1.91 8.05 10.30
C TYR A 135 1.62 7.78 8.82
N LYS A 136 1.79 6.54 8.36
CA LYS A 136 1.42 6.16 6.99
C LYS A 136 -0.05 6.43 6.70
N ILE A 137 -0.96 6.13 7.63
CA ILE A 137 -2.41 6.36 7.47
C ILE A 137 -2.72 7.86 7.44
N LEU A 138 -2.19 8.61 8.41
CA LEU A 138 -2.37 10.06 8.53
C LEU A 138 -1.79 10.80 7.32
N LEU A 139 -0.60 10.42 6.88
CA LEU A 139 0.01 11.07 5.75
C LEU A 139 -0.68 10.66 4.45
N ASN A 140 -1.12 9.40 4.29
CA ASN A 140 -1.92 8.99 3.13
C ASN A 140 -3.32 9.63 3.10
N SER A 141 -3.83 10.18 4.21
CA SER A 141 -5.07 10.97 4.16
C SER A 141 -4.85 12.27 3.38
N ASN A 142 -3.68 12.89 3.54
CA ASN A 142 -3.37 14.22 3.03
C ASN A 142 -2.49 14.20 1.76
N PHE A 143 -1.64 13.19 1.60
CA PHE A 143 -0.70 12.99 0.51
C PHE A 143 -0.95 11.64 -0.16
N LYS A 144 -0.52 11.47 -1.42
CA LYS A 144 -0.65 10.17 -2.12
C LYS A 144 0.68 9.42 -2.09
N SER A 145 0.63 8.18 -1.60
CA SER A 145 1.67 7.14 -1.69
C SER A 145 3.08 7.59 -1.30
N LEU A 146 3.30 7.73 0.01
CA LEU A 146 4.65 7.97 0.56
C LEU A 146 5.46 6.68 0.62
N THR A 147 6.75 6.82 0.35
CA THR A 147 7.73 5.74 0.49
C THR A 147 8.02 5.47 1.98
N PHE A 148 8.54 4.27 2.28
CA PHE A 148 8.89 3.92 3.66
C PHE A 148 9.98 4.84 4.23
N SER A 149 10.95 5.23 3.40
CA SER A 149 12.01 6.17 3.75
C SER A 149 11.47 7.55 4.12
N GLU A 150 10.50 8.08 3.36
CA GLU A 150 9.84 9.34 3.68
C GLU A 150 9.10 9.27 5.01
N ILE A 151 8.39 8.16 5.28
CA ILE A 151 7.69 7.95 6.56
C ILE A 151 8.68 7.90 7.72
N GLU A 152 9.83 7.24 7.54
CA GLU A 152 10.85 7.15 8.57
C GLU A 152 11.53 8.50 8.84
N PHE A 153 11.83 9.26 7.80
CA PHE A 153 12.36 10.61 7.90
C PHE A 153 11.41 11.52 8.68
N LEU A 154 10.13 11.52 8.32
CA LEU A 154 9.10 12.32 9.00
C LEU A 154 8.90 11.88 10.46
N LEU A 155 8.99 10.59 10.75
CA LEU A 155 8.97 10.09 12.12
C LEU A 155 10.11 10.63 12.96
N ARG A 156 11.33 10.68 12.41
CA ARG A 156 12.51 11.22 13.11
C ARG A 156 12.32 12.71 13.41
N LEU A 157 11.87 13.48 12.42
CA LEU A 157 11.55 14.91 12.59
C LEU A 157 10.44 15.13 13.62
N ASN A 158 9.36 14.37 13.59
CA ASN A 158 8.25 14.60 14.52
C ASN A 158 8.57 14.13 15.94
N ILE A 159 9.40 13.11 16.13
CA ILE A 159 9.92 12.75 17.47
C ILE A 159 10.75 13.90 18.06
N LEU A 160 11.43 14.68 17.24
CA LEU A 160 12.09 15.92 17.67
C LEU A 160 11.09 17.02 18.06
N PHE A 161 9.92 17.11 17.41
CA PHE A 161 8.86 18.08 17.75
C PHE A 161 7.95 17.66 18.92
N PHE A 162 7.88 16.37 19.24
CA PHE A 162 7.06 15.81 20.33
C PHE A 162 7.83 15.55 21.63
N LYS A 163 9.15 15.72 21.62
CA LYS A 163 9.97 15.84 22.84
C LYS A 163 9.85 17.26 23.38
#